data_AF-A0A7W0XEH1-F1
#
_entry.id   AF-A0A7W0XEH1-F1
#
_cell.length_a   1.000
_cell.length_b   1.000
_cell.length_c   1.000
_cell.angle_alpha   90.00
_cell.angle_beta   90.00
_cell.angle_gamma   90.00
#
_symmetry.space_group_name_H-M   'P 1'
#
loop_
_entity.id
_entity.type
_entity.pdbx_description
1 polymer ?
#
loop_
_entity_poly.entity_id
_entity_poly.type
_entity_poly.pdbx_seq_one_letter_code
_entity_poly.pdbx_strand_id
1 'polypeptide(L)'
;CLDGFRLAAALESELKWATILENDANAAAIGEMWQGAARGYSNIVCVTLGTGVGGGIILDGKLWRGVDGSAAEIGHLGVDPFGAIPCACGSRGCLEVYASATAIVRMTLESRPRYPDSILHTSEDLTSETVYLAGLEGDELALEVFRRMGVYLGVGLASLVNILNPEIIVIGGGLSNGWELFERHMRQQVIERAFPLPARSVKITRAECGDNAGLLGAACLAFAAASTRHKD
;
A
#
# COMPACT_ATOMS: atom_id res chain seq x y z
N CYS A 1 -11.65 -7.08 20.05
CA CYS A 1 -11.58 -5.61 19.82
C CYS A 1 -10.65 -5.04 20.87
N LEU A 2 -9.54 -4.40 20.47
CA LEU A 2 -8.54 -3.83 21.38
C LEU A 2 -8.85 -2.36 21.74
N ASP A 3 -10.12 -1.95 21.67
CA ASP A 3 -10.53 -0.56 21.89
C ASP A 3 -10.19 -0.10 23.31
N GLY A 4 -9.51 1.05 23.41
CA GLY A 4 -8.96 1.57 24.67
C GLY A 4 -7.89 0.69 25.34
N PHE A 5 -7.46 -0.41 24.71
CA PHE A 5 -6.51 -1.33 25.32
C PHE A 5 -5.07 -0.82 25.15
N ARG A 6 -4.39 -0.58 26.26
CA ARG A 6 -2.98 -0.13 26.28
C ARG A 6 -2.04 -1.31 26.02
N LEU A 7 -2.04 -1.83 24.80
CA LEU A 7 -1.32 -3.05 24.40
C LEU A 7 0.17 -3.03 24.79
N ALA A 8 0.88 -1.94 24.50
CA ALA A 8 2.29 -1.80 24.88
C ALA A 8 2.47 -1.94 26.39
N ALA A 9 1.70 -1.21 27.21
CA ALA A 9 1.82 -1.28 28.67
C ALA A 9 1.49 -2.67 29.23
N ALA A 10 0.51 -3.37 28.65
CA ALA A 10 0.19 -4.74 29.02
C ALA A 10 1.38 -5.68 28.73
N LEU A 11 2.01 -5.55 27.56
CA LEU A 11 3.19 -6.32 27.20
C LEU A 11 4.40 -5.98 28.08
N GLU A 12 4.63 -4.71 28.40
CA GLU A 12 5.70 -4.28 29.32
C GLU A 12 5.52 -4.89 30.72
N SER A 13 4.28 -4.95 31.21
CA SER A 13 3.96 -5.55 32.51
C SER A 13 4.32 -7.04 32.56
N GLU A 14 4.03 -7.78 31.49
CA GLU A 14 4.29 -9.23 31.44
C GLU A 14 5.76 -9.55 31.10
N LEU A 15 6.31 -8.89 30.08
CA LEU A 15 7.63 -9.23 29.52
C LEU A 15 8.78 -8.52 30.23
N LYS A 16 8.50 -7.46 31.01
CA LYS A 16 9.50 -6.60 31.67
C LYS A 16 10.49 -5.94 30.70
N TRP A 17 10.11 -5.81 29.44
CA TRP A 17 10.90 -5.19 28.37
C TRP A 17 10.20 -3.94 27.89
N ALA A 18 10.96 -2.88 27.58
CA ALA A 18 10.40 -1.67 26.98
C ALA A 18 9.74 -2.02 25.63
N THR A 19 8.50 -1.58 25.44
CA THR A 19 7.68 -1.95 24.28
C THR A 19 7.25 -0.71 23.51
N ILE A 20 7.33 -0.81 22.18
CA ILE A 20 6.82 0.20 21.25
C ILE A 20 5.73 -0.46 20.42
N LEU A 21 4.66 0.31 20.19
CA LEU A 21 3.60 -0.08 19.28
C LEU A 21 3.68 0.84 18.06
N GLU A 22 3.59 0.25 16.87
CA GLU A 22 3.56 1.00 15.61
C GLU A 22 2.55 0.35 14.66
N ASN A 23 1.97 1.16 13.79
CA ASN A 23 1.14 0.67 12.68
C ASN A 23 1.99 -0.21 11.73
N ASP A 24 1.39 -1.25 11.15
CA ASP A 24 2.05 -2.21 10.29
C ASP A 24 2.62 -1.60 8.99
N ALA A 25 1.87 -0.71 8.33
CA ALA A 25 2.31 0.01 7.14
C ALA A 25 3.39 1.06 7.47
N ASN A 26 3.28 1.73 8.62
CA ASN A 26 4.35 2.60 9.14
C ASN A 26 5.64 1.81 9.39
N ALA A 27 5.53 0.65 10.04
CA ALA A 27 6.66 -0.23 10.27
C ALA A 27 7.25 -0.70 8.93
N ALA A 28 6.42 -1.12 7.98
CA ALA A 28 6.88 -1.49 6.64
C ALA A 28 7.64 -0.36 5.94
N ALA A 29 7.17 0.89 6.04
CA ALA A 29 7.86 2.06 5.50
C ALA A 29 9.25 2.26 6.13
N ILE A 30 9.37 2.13 7.46
CA ILE A 30 10.67 2.17 8.14
C ILE A 30 11.56 1.01 7.71
N GLY A 31 11.00 -0.20 7.55
CA GLY A 31 11.74 -1.36 7.08
C GLY A 31 12.34 -1.14 5.69
N GLU A 32 11.55 -0.61 4.76
CA GLU A 32 12.02 -0.25 3.41
C GLU A 32 13.05 0.88 3.42
N MET A 33 12.92 1.87 4.31
CA MET A 33 13.93 2.92 4.49
C MET A 33 15.24 2.36 5.06
N TRP A 34 15.16 1.41 5.99
CA TRP A 34 16.32 0.89 6.69
C TRP A 34 17.10 -0.14 5.87
N GLN A 35 16.41 -1.12 5.27
CA GLN A 35 17.03 -2.29 4.64
C GLN A 35 16.54 -2.57 3.21
N GLY A 36 15.59 -1.79 2.69
CA GLY A 36 14.94 -2.07 1.41
C GLY A 36 15.08 -0.98 0.36
N ALA A 37 14.04 -0.88 -0.47
CA ALA A 37 14.04 -0.10 -1.71
C ALA A 37 14.16 1.42 -1.50
N ALA A 38 13.85 1.89 -0.28
CA ALA A 38 13.90 3.30 0.09
C ALA A 38 15.20 3.70 0.82
N ARG A 39 16.19 2.81 0.89
CA ARG A 39 17.48 3.12 1.52
C ARG A 39 18.17 4.30 0.83
N GLY A 40 18.58 5.29 1.64
CA GLY A 40 19.27 6.50 1.18
C GLY A 40 18.34 7.66 0.80
N TYR A 41 17.03 7.47 0.84
CA TYR A 41 16.04 8.54 0.66
C TYR A 41 15.54 9.06 2.01
N SER A 42 15.06 10.29 2.04
CA SER A 42 14.54 10.95 3.24
C SER A 42 13.06 11.33 3.12
N ASN A 43 12.55 11.50 1.91
CA ASN A 43 11.15 11.80 1.63
C ASN A 43 10.52 10.63 0.86
N ILE A 44 9.87 9.74 1.60
CA ILE A 44 9.43 8.42 1.14
C ILE A 44 7.93 8.29 1.37
N VAL A 45 7.24 7.70 0.39
CA VAL A 45 5.90 7.15 0.56
C VAL A 45 5.99 5.64 0.38
N CYS A 46 5.48 4.87 1.34
CA CYS A 46 5.29 3.44 1.19
C CYS A 46 3.80 3.16 1.05
N VAL A 47 3.43 2.29 0.09
CA VAL A 47 2.06 1.83 -0.12
C VAL A 47 2.05 0.31 -0.07
N THR A 48 1.21 -0.27 0.78
CA THR A 48 1.06 -1.72 0.89
C THR A 48 -0.24 -2.17 0.25
N LEU A 49 -0.15 -3.11 -0.69
CA LEU A 49 -1.30 -3.65 -1.43
C LEU A 49 -1.56 -5.10 -1.01
N GLY A 50 -2.60 -5.31 -0.22
CA GLY A 50 -2.98 -6.62 0.32
C GLY A 50 -4.49 -6.79 0.35
N THR A 51 -5.03 -7.32 1.45
CA THR A 51 -6.50 -7.37 1.68
C THR A 51 -7.14 -5.99 1.57
N GLY A 52 -6.42 -4.97 2.06
CA GLY A 52 -6.71 -3.54 1.92
C GLY A 52 -5.54 -2.77 1.31
N VAL A 53 -5.56 -1.45 1.48
CA VAL A 53 -4.47 -0.56 1.04
C VAL A 53 -3.95 0.27 2.22
N GLY A 54 -2.74 -0.01 2.66
CA GLY A 54 -2.07 0.71 3.74
C GLY A 54 -1.05 1.73 3.23
N GLY A 55 -0.59 2.59 4.12
CA GLY A 55 0.38 3.63 3.79
C GLY A 55 1.30 3.99 4.95
N GLY A 56 2.50 4.44 4.60
CA GLY A 56 3.44 5.07 5.55
C GLY A 56 4.16 6.22 4.85
N ILE A 57 4.33 7.34 5.55
CA ILE A 57 4.99 8.54 5.00
C ILE A 57 6.19 8.87 5.87
N ILE A 58 7.34 9.09 5.26
CA ILE A 58 8.56 9.54 5.92
C ILE A 58 8.94 10.88 5.29
N LEU A 59 9.12 11.90 6.12
CA LEU A 59 9.53 13.24 5.71
C LEU A 59 10.82 13.61 6.46
N ASP A 60 11.83 14.08 5.75
CA ASP A 60 13.15 14.40 6.31
C ASP A 60 13.73 13.25 7.17
N GLY A 61 13.54 12.00 6.72
CA GLY A 61 14.00 10.80 7.41
C GLY A 61 13.22 10.44 8.68
N LYS A 62 12.07 11.10 8.92
CA LYS A 62 11.23 10.87 10.11
C LYS A 62 9.85 10.38 9.70
N LEU A 63 9.38 9.32 10.36
CA LEU A 63 8.02 8.81 10.17
C LEU A 63 7.00 9.87 10.55
N TRP A 64 6.12 10.21 9.60
CA TRP A 64 5.02 11.12 9.78
C TRP A 64 3.79 10.37 10.30
N ARG A 65 3.47 10.60 11.58
CA ARG A 65 2.34 9.95 12.29
C ARG A 65 1.07 10.79 12.35
N GLY A 66 1.15 12.07 11.98
CA GLY A 66 0.06 13.01 12.17
C GLY A 66 -0.16 13.34 13.64
N VAL A 67 -1.35 13.85 13.96
CA VAL A 67 -1.68 14.39 15.29
C VAL A 67 -1.90 13.30 16.34
N ASP A 68 -2.44 12.15 15.94
CA ASP A 68 -2.89 11.07 16.82
C ASP A 68 -2.36 9.68 16.43
N GLY A 69 -1.47 9.59 15.43
CA GLY A 69 -0.94 8.33 14.93
C GLY A 69 -1.65 7.78 13.68
N SER A 70 -2.71 8.43 13.21
CA SER A 70 -3.54 7.96 12.07
C SER A 70 -3.19 8.60 10.72
N ALA A 71 -2.00 9.21 10.57
CA ALA A 71 -1.58 9.68 9.25
C ALA A 71 -1.34 8.51 8.27
N ALA A 72 -1.32 8.85 6.98
CA ALA A 72 -1.01 7.93 5.88
C ALA A 72 -2.07 6.84 5.62
N GLU A 73 -3.34 7.13 5.89
CA GLU A 73 -4.52 6.34 5.45
C GLU A 73 -4.75 6.41 3.93
N ILE A 74 -3.76 5.97 3.15
CA ILE A 74 -3.70 6.06 1.68
C ILE A 74 -4.84 5.28 1.02
N GLY A 75 -5.27 4.16 1.61
CA GLY A 75 -6.39 3.38 1.11
C GLY A 75 -7.71 4.15 1.08
N HIS A 76 -7.84 5.22 1.87
CA HIS A 76 -9.06 6.01 1.99
C HIS A 76 -9.07 7.28 1.13
N LEU A 77 -8.03 7.51 0.32
CA LEU A 77 -8.03 8.57 -0.70
C LEU A 77 -9.21 8.40 -1.66
N GLY A 78 -10.00 9.46 -1.87
CA GLY A 78 -11.07 9.45 -2.87
C GLY A 78 -10.51 9.47 -4.28
N VAL A 79 -10.68 8.37 -5.03
CA VAL A 79 -10.20 8.22 -6.42
C VAL A 79 -11.34 8.10 -7.43
N ASP A 80 -12.57 7.90 -6.94
CA ASP A 80 -13.79 7.96 -7.75
C ASP A 80 -14.75 9.02 -7.16
N PRO A 81 -14.86 10.21 -7.78
CA PRO A 81 -15.66 11.32 -7.27
C PRO A 81 -17.17 11.04 -7.33
N PHE A 82 -17.61 10.05 -8.11
CA PHE A 82 -19.01 9.66 -8.18
C PHE A 82 -19.36 8.56 -7.16
N GLY A 83 -18.35 8.02 -6.47
CA GLY A 83 -18.54 7.16 -5.30
C GLY A 83 -19.33 5.89 -5.58
N ALA A 84 -19.08 5.20 -6.69
CA ALA A 84 -19.87 4.03 -7.08
C ALA A 84 -19.84 2.93 -6.01
N ILE A 85 -18.67 2.70 -5.41
CA ILE A 85 -18.43 1.58 -4.49
C ILE A 85 -18.28 2.06 -3.04
N PRO A 86 -19.04 1.50 -2.07
CA PRO A 86 -18.90 1.83 -0.65
C PRO A 86 -17.59 1.29 -0.06
N CYS A 87 -17.02 2.03 0.90
CA CYS A 87 -15.84 1.61 1.66
C CYS A 87 -16.21 1.31 3.12
N ALA A 88 -15.48 0.40 3.76
CA ALA A 88 -15.70 0.03 5.16
C ALA A 88 -15.49 1.19 6.14
N CYS A 89 -14.71 2.21 5.75
CA CYS A 89 -14.53 3.42 6.56
C CYS A 89 -15.77 4.33 6.63
N GLY A 90 -16.85 4.00 5.91
CA GLY A 90 -18.09 4.78 5.84
C GLY A 90 -18.17 5.75 4.66
N SER A 91 -17.07 5.94 3.92
CA SER A 91 -17.03 6.75 2.69
C SER A 91 -17.36 5.91 1.43
N ARG A 92 -17.17 6.51 0.25
CA ARG A 92 -17.37 5.88 -1.06
C ARG A 92 -16.24 6.26 -2.02
N GLY A 93 -15.90 5.36 -2.95
CA GLY A 93 -14.90 5.64 -3.98
C GLY A 93 -13.45 5.76 -3.47
N CYS A 94 -13.16 5.20 -2.30
CA CYS A 94 -11.81 5.13 -1.72
C CYS A 94 -10.88 4.25 -2.58
N LEU A 95 -9.59 4.55 -2.60
CA LEU A 95 -8.59 3.79 -3.37
C LEU A 95 -8.62 2.28 -3.07
N GLU A 96 -8.78 1.90 -1.80
CA GLU A 96 -8.82 0.52 -1.33
C GLU A 96 -9.87 -0.33 -2.06
N VAL A 97 -11.02 0.26 -2.40
CA VAL A 97 -12.10 -0.50 -3.06
C VAL A 97 -11.80 -0.77 -4.53
N TYR A 98 -10.68 -0.27 -5.06
CA TYR A 98 -10.23 -0.47 -6.44
C TYR A 98 -8.83 -1.11 -6.54
N ALA A 99 -7.98 -0.95 -5.53
CA ALA A 99 -6.57 -1.35 -5.57
C ALA A 99 -6.16 -2.36 -4.48
N SER A 100 -7.10 -3.20 -4.03
CA SER A 100 -6.86 -4.27 -3.05
C SER A 100 -7.17 -5.66 -3.61
N ALA A 101 -6.76 -6.72 -2.90
CA ALA A 101 -7.00 -8.10 -3.30
C ALA A 101 -8.51 -8.40 -3.37
N THR A 102 -9.26 -7.84 -2.42
CA THR A 102 -10.73 -7.95 -2.41
C THR A 102 -11.36 -7.19 -3.58
N ALA A 103 -10.79 -6.04 -3.97
CA ALA A 103 -11.22 -5.29 -5.15
C ALA A 103 -10.99 -6.06 -6.46
N ILE A 104 -9.85 -6.73 -6.62
CA ILE A 104 -9.55 -7.56 -7.80
C ILE A 104 -10.58 -8.67 -7.96
N VAL A 105 -10.86 -9.42 -6.89
CA VAL A 105 -11.86 -10.48 -6.91
C VAL A 105 -13.24 -9.93 -7.26
N ARG A 106 -13.66 -8.83 -6.62
CA ARG A 106 -14.95 -8.18 -6.90
C ARG A 106 -15.06 -7.73 -8.36
N MET A 107 -14.06 -6.98 -8.86
CA MET A 107 -14.07 -6.47 -10.23
C MET A 107 -14.06 -7.60 -11.27
N THR A 108 -13.42 -8.73 -10.96
CA THR A 108 -13.45 -9.93 -11.79
C THR A 108 -14.86 -10.48 -11.88
N LEU A 109 -15.51 -10.73 -10.73
CA LEU A 109 -16.89 -11.24 -10.67
C LEU A 109 -17.89 -10.33 -11.40
N GLU A 110 -17.78 -9.01 -11.19
CA GLU A 110 -18.62 -8.00 -11.86
C GLU A 110 -18.42 -7.99 -13.39
N SER A 111 -17.22 -8.32 -13.86
CA SER A 111 -16.85 -8.20 -15.28
C SER A 111 -17.01 -9.51 -16.05
N ARG A 112 -17.08 -10.67 -15.38
CA ARG A 112 -17.29 -12.01 -15.98
C ARG A 112 -18.31 -12.05 -17.13
N PRO A 113 -19.52 -11.47 -17.03
CA PRO A 113 -20.51 -11.52 -18.12
C PRO A 113 -20.05 -10.88 -19.44
N ARG A 114 -19.03 -10.00 -19.40
CA ARG A 114 -18.48 -9.32 -20.58
C ARG A 114 -17.35 -10.11 -21.26
N TYR A 115 -16.86 -11.17 -20.62
CA TYR A 115 -15.72 -11.97 -21.07
C TYR A 115 -16.09 -13.46 -21.04
N PRO A 116 -16.92 -13.94 -21.98
CA PRO A 116 -17.44 -15.31 -21.96
C PRO A 116 -16.35 -16.39 -22.07
N ASP A 117 -15.23 -16.07 -22.73
CA ASP A 117 -14.13 -17.00 -22.98
C ASP A 117 -13.09 -17.05 -21.85
N SER A 118 -13.31 -16.34 -20.74
CA SER A 118 -12.35 -16.26 -19.64
C SER A 118 -12.20 -17.57 -18.88
N ILE A 119 -10.96 -17.98 -18.62
CA ILE A 119 -10.68 -19.17 -17.78
C ILE A 119 -11.11 -18.97 -16.32
N LEU A 120 -11.35 -17.72 -15.92
CA LEU A 120 -11.78 -17.37 -14.57
C LEU A 120 -13.24 -17.75 -14.29
N HIS A 121 -14.02 -18.19 -15.28
CA HIS A 121 -15.38 -18.72 -15.05
C HIS A 121 -15.37 -20.06 -14.31
N THR A 122 -14.37 -20.90 -14.57
CA THR A 122 -14.27 -22.26 -14.03
C THR A 122 -13.49 -22.33 -12.72
N SER A 123 -12.96 -21.21 -12.24
CA SER A 123 -12.21 -21.14 -10.97
C SER A 123 -13.17 -21.26 -9.78
N GLU A 124 -13.08 -22.38 -9.05
CA GLU A 124 -13.84 -22.61 -7.81
C GLU A 124 -13.40 -21.67 -6.69
N ASP A 125 -12.08 -21.47 -6.53
CA ASP A 125 -11.47 -20.57 -5.55
C ASP A 125 -10.91 -19.31 -6.23
N LEU A 126 -11.77 -18.31 -6.45
CA LEU A 126 -11.34 -17.04 -7.04
C LEU A 126 -10.61 -16.17 -6.01
N THR A 127 -9.31 -15.99 -6.21
CA THR A 127 -8.44 -15.14 -5.39
C THR A 127 -7.72 -14.12 -6.27
N SER A 128 -7.11 -13.09 -5.67
CA SER A 128 -6.28 -12.16 -6.46
C SER A 128 -5.08 -12.83 -7.13
N GLU A 129 -4.58 -13.93 -6.54
CA GLU A 129 -3.50 -14.73 -7.12
C GLU A 129 -3.97 -15.54 -8.34
N THR A 130 -5.15 -16.16 -8.28
CA THR A 130 -5.68 -16.89 -9.46
C THR A 130 -6.00 -15.95 -10.61
N VAL A 131 -6.50 -14.74 -10.32
CA VAL A 131 -6.68 -13.69 -11.35
C VAL A 131 -5.33 -13.23 -11.92
N TYR A 132 -4.29 -13.11 -11.09
CA TYR A 132 -2.94 -12.77 -11.55
C TYR A 132 -2.39 -13.84 -12.49
N LEU A 133 -2.45 -15.11 -12.11
CA LEU A 133 -1.99 -16.24 -12.93
C LEU A 133 -2.72 -16.29 -14.29
N ALA A 134 -4.03 -16.07 -14.30
CA ALA A 134 -4.79 -15.97 -15.54
C ALA A 134 -4.32 -14.81 -16.43
N GLY A 135 -3.96 -13.67 -15.83
CA GLY A 135 -3.37 -12.54 -16.56
C GLY A 135 -2.02 -12.86 -17.20
N LEU A 136 -1.18 -13.66 -16.54
CA LEU A 136 0.07 -14.15 -17.13
C LEU A 136 -0.16 -15.10 -18.31
N GLU A 137 -1.27 -15.84 -18.32
CA GLU A 137 -1.72 -16.68 -19.44
C GLU A 137 -2.38 -15.87 -20.57
N GLY A 138 -2.57 -14.56 -20.38
CA GLY A 138 -3.16 -13.66 -21.38
C GLY A 138 -4.69 -13.56 -21.33
N ASP A 139 -5.33 -14.00 -20.24
CA ASP A 139 -6.77 -13.87 -20.05
C ASP A 139 -7.21 -12.39 -20.07
N GLU A 140 -8.09 -12.03 -20.99
CA GLU A 140 -8.49 -10.64 -21.22
C GLU A 140 -9.22 -10.02 -20.02
N LEU A 141 -10.00 -10.82 -19.28
CA LEU A 141 -10.70 -10.37 -18.09
C LEU A 141 -9.69 -10.00 -16.98
N ALA A 142 -8.73 -10.88 -16.70
CA ALA A 142 -7.66 -10.63 -15.75
C ALA A 142 -6.86 -9.36 -16.11
N LEU A 143 -6.46 -9.24 -17.38
CA LEU A 143 -5.72 -8.08 -17.87
C LEU A 143 -6.51 -6.78 -17.71
N GLU A 144 -7.83 -6.78 -18.01
CA GLU A 144 -8.69 -5.62 -17.79
C GLU A 144 -8.80 -5.26 -16.31
N VAL A 145 -8.91 -6.26 -15.42
CA VAL A 145 -9.00 -6.03 -13.97
C VAL A 145 -7.72 -5.38 -13.43
N PHE A 146 -6.54 -5.89 -13.80
CA PHE A 146 -5.27 -5.28 -13.42
C PHE A 146 -5.03 -3.92 -14.07
N ARG A 147 -5.51 -3.71 -15.31
CA ARG A 147 -5.51 -2.39 -15.93
C ARG A 147 -6.31 -1.39 -15.11
N ARG A 148 -7.55 -1.75 -14.72
CA ARG A 148 -8.42 -0.88 -13.89
C ARG A 148 -7.78 -0.59 -12.54
N MET A 149 -7.28 -1.62 -11.85
CA MET A 149 -6.56 -1.48 -10.59
C MET A 149 -5.38 -0.49 -10.73
N GLY A 150 -4.53 -0.68 -11.75
CA GLY A 150 -3.41 0.22 -12.04
C GLY A 150 -3.83 1.66 -12.29
N VAL A 151 -4.92 1.87 -13.04
CA VAL A 151 -5.47 3.22 -13.27
C VAL A 151 -5.86 3.88 -11.94
N TYR A 152 -6.67 3.23 -11.10
CA TYR A 152 -7.08 3.81 -9.82
C TYR A 152 -5.91 4.03 -8.86
N LEU A 153 -4.95 3.10 -8.81
CA LEU A 153 -3.73 3.25 -8.04
C LEU A 153 -2.96 4.49 -8.48
N GLY A 154 -2.72 4.64 -9.78
CA GLY A 154 -2.01 5.81 -10.31
C GLY A 154 -2.74 7.13 -10.07
N VAL A 155 -4.08 7.16 -10.07
CA VAL A 155 -4.86 8.34 -9.65
C VAL A 155 -4.55 8.72 -8.21
N GLY A 156 -4.55 7.75 -7.29
CA GLY A 156 -4.23 7.99 -5.88
C GLY A 156 -2.78 8.46 -5.69
N LEU A 157 -1.83 7.79 -6.35
CA LEU A 157 -0.41 8.15 -6.28
C LEU A 157 -0.13 9.54 -6.85
N ALA A 158 -0.81 9.96 -7.91
CA ALA A 158 -0.67 11.32 -8.46
C ALA A 158 -1.00 12.40 -7.42
N SER A 159 -2.03 12.18 -6.60
CA SER A 159 -2.38 13.09 -5.51
C SER A 159 -1.27 13.17 -4.47
N LEU A 160 -0.66 12.04 -4.09
CA LEU A 160 0.46 12.00 -3.16
C LEU A 160 1.70 12.70 -3.74
N VAL A 161 1.99 12.50 -5.03
CA VAL A 161 3.08 13.21 -5.72
C VAL A 161 2.87 14.72 -5.69
N ASN A 162 1.65 15.19 -5.96
CA ASN A 162 1.32 16.61 -5.94
C ASN A 162 1.43 17.25 -4.54
N ILE A 163 1.04 16.52 -3.50
CA ILE A 163 0.98 17.04 -2.13
C ILE A 163 2.35 16.97 -1.46
N LEU A 164 3.06 15.86 -1.63
CA LEU A 164 4.27 15.54 -0.86
C LEU A 164 5.56 15.75 -1.65
N ASN A 165 5.51 15.71 -2.99
CA ASN A 165 6.69 15.70 -3.86
C ASN A 165 7.81 14.75 -3.34
N PRO A 166 7.51 13.46 -3.13
CA PRO A 166 8.46 12.54 -2.53
C PRO A 166 9.59 12.20 -3.50
N GLU A 167 10.73 11.79 -2.96
CA GLU A 167 11.84 11.26 -3.76
C GLU A 167 11.48 9.88 -4.33
N ILE A 168 10.77 9.08 -3.53
CA ILE A 168 10.42 7.71 -3.89
C ILE A 168 9.05 7.28 -3.33
N ILE A 169 8.32 6.52 -4.14
CA ILE A 169 7.16 5.74 -3.75
C ILE A 169 7.53 4.25 -3.86
N VAL A 170 7.48 3.55 -2.74
CA VAL A 170 7.71 2.11 -2.66
C VAL A 170 6.36 1.40 -2.55
N ILE A 171 6.13 0.42 -3.40
CA ILE A 171 4.88 -0.34 -3.45
C ILE A 171 5.18 -1.79 -3.06
N GLY A 172 4.62 -2.21 -1.93
CA GLY A 172 4.76 -3.56 -1.39
C GLY A 172 3.43 -4.28 -1.20
N GLY A 173 3.44 -5.32 -0.37
CA GLY A 173 2.30 -6.21 -0.16
C GLY A 173 2.16 -7.25 -1.25
N GLY A 174 1.33 -8.27 -1.01
CA GLY A 174 1.21 -9.44 -1.88
C GLY A 174 0.82 -9.12 -3.33
N LEU A 175 0.02 -8.07 -3.56
CA LEU A 175 -0.36 -7.67 -4.92
C LEU A 175 0.78 -7.05 -5.72
N SER A 176 1.84 -6.56 -5.06
CA SER A 176 3.02 -6.08 -5.77
C SER A 176 3.72 -7.17 -6.59
N ASN A 177 3.39 -8.45 -6.37
CA ASN A 177 3.84 -9.56 -7.20
C ASN A 177 3.29 -9.53 -8.63
N GLY A 178 2.13 -8.91 -8.86
CA GLY A 178 1.56 -8.73 -10.20
C GLY A 178 1.99 -7.45 -10.91
N TRP A 179 3.18 -6.95 -10.59
CA TRP A 179 3.69 -5.64 -11.02
C TRP A 179 3.56 -5.39 -12.52
N GLU A 180 3.95 -6.36 -13.34
CA GLU A 180 3.95 -6.30 -14.81
C GLU A 180 2.56 -6.06 -15.40
N LEU A 181 1.50 -6.45 -14.70
CA LEU A 181 0.13 -6.31 -15.20
C LEU A 181 -0.43 -4.90 -14.97
N PHE A 182 0.04 -4.17 -13.96
CA PHE A 182 -0.55 -2.87 -13.59
C PHE A 182 0.43 -1.68 -13.63
N GLU A 183 1.75 -1.90 -13.54
CA GLU A 183 2.74 -0.82 -13.40
C GLU A 183 2.59 0.23 -14.50
N ARG A 184 2.54 -0.21 -15.77
CA ARG A 184 2.46 0.72 -16.91
C ARG A 184 1.23 1.63 -16.82
N HIS A 185 0.11 1.09 -16.37
CA HIS A 185 -1.16 1.81 -16.27
C HIS A 185 -1.15 2.79 -15.08
N MET A 186 -0.57 2.36 -13.97
CA MET A 186 -0.33 3.21 -12.81
C MET A 186 0.60 4.38 -13.15
N ARG A 187 1.75 4.12 -13.76
CA ARG A 187 2.72 5.16 -14.14
C ARG A 187 2.11 6.17 -15.12
N GLN A 188 1.34 5.69 -16.09
CA GLN A 188 0.66 6.57 -17.04
C GLN A 188 -0.24 7.58 -16.32
N GLN A 189 -1.03 7.11 -15.33
CA GLN A 189 -1.90 8.00 -14.57
C GLN A 189 -1.11 8.98 -13.68
N VAL A 190 0.02 8.57 -13.11
CA VAL A 190 0.89 9.51 -12.37
C VAL A 190 1.42 10.60 -13.29
N ILE A 191 1.92 10.24 -14.48
CA ILE A 191 2.46 11.20 -15.46
C ILE A 191 1.38 12.17 -15.95
N GLU A 192 0.17 11.69 -16.20
CA GLU A 192 -0.93 12.51 -16.74
C GLU A 192 -1.53 13.47 -15.70
N ARG A 193 -1.51 13.10 -14.41
CA ARG A 193 -2.29 13.78 -13.37
C ARG A 193 -1.45 14.54 -12.35
N ALA A 194 -0.19 14.15 -12.15
CA ALA A 194 0.71 14.89 -11.29
C ALA A 194 1.29 16.10 -12.02
N PHE A 195 1.69 17.13 -11.26
CA PHE A 195 2.37 18.28 -11.81
C PHE A 195 3.67 17.81 -12.49
N PRO A 196 4.00 18.29 -13.71
CA PRO A 196 5.06 17.67 -14.53
C PRO A 196 6.45 17.63 -13.88
N LEU A 197 6.77 18.56 -12.98
CA LEU A 197 8.06 18.59 -12.28
C LEU A 197 8.17 17.43 -11.25
N PRO A 198 7.32 17.34 -10.20
CA PRO A 198 7.26 16.19 -9.29
C PRO A 198 7.10 14.84 -10.00
N ALA A 199 6.27 14.79 -11.05
CA ALA A 199 6.02 13.55 -11.81
C ALA A 199 7.29 12.98 -12.46
N ARG A 200 8.23 13.85 -12.85
CA ARG A 200 9.51 13.46 -13.46
C ARG A 200 10.57 13.07 -12.43
N SER A 201 10.52 13.67 -11.24
CA SER A 201 11.53 13.45 -10.19
C SER A 201 11.22 12.22 -9.33
N VAL A 202 9.94 11.91 -9.11
CA VAL A 202 9.56 10.80 -8.23
C VAL A 202 9.96 9.45 -8.82
N LYS A 203 10.71 8.67 -8.03
CA LYS A 203 10.95 7.25 -8.34
C LYS A 203 9.76 6.43 -7.83
N ILE A 204 9.25 5.49 -8.63
CA ILE A 204 8.26 4.52 -8.17
C ILE A 204 8.86 3.14 -8.36
N THR A 205 8.86 2.29 -7.32
CA THR A 205 9.48 0.97 -7.36
C THR A 205 8.74 -0.04 -6.48
N ARG A 206 9.03 -1.32 -6.70
CA ARG A 206 8.60 -2.40 -5.81
C ARG A 206 9.38 -2.36 -4.50
N ALA A 207 8.72 -2.79 -3.42
CA ALA A 207 9.33 -3.11 -2.14
C ALA A 207 10.37 -4.24 -2.26
N GLU A 208 11.42 -4.17 -1.45
CA GLU A 208 12.50 -5.17 -1.44
C GLU A 208 12.46 -6.06 -0.20
N CYS A 209 11.89 -5.60 0.92
CA CYS A 209 11.86 -6.34 2.18
C CYS A 209 10.76 -7.42 2.23
N GLY A 210 9.82 -7.41 1.28
CA GLY A 210 8.72 -8.37 1.20
C GLY A 210 7.93 -8.47 2.52
N ASP A 211 7.59 -9.69 2.92
CA ASP A 211 6.83 -9.97 4.15
C ASP A 211 7.58 -9.54 5.44
N ASN A 212 8.90 -9.33 5.35
CA ASN A 212 9.71 -8.93 6.50
C ASN A 212 9.73 -7.40 6.72
N ALA A 213 9.14 -6.60 5.82
CA ALA A 213 9.20 -5.13 5.91
C ALA A 213 8.72 -4.61 7.28
N GLY A 214 7.56 -5.08 7.76
CA GLY A 214 7.01 -4.68 9.06
C GLY A 214 7.89 -5.12 10.24
N LEU A 215 8.42 -6.35 10.19
CA LEU A 215 9.32 -6.88 11.23
C LEU A 215 10.62 -6.07 11.32
N LEU A 216 11.25 -5.80 10.17
CA LEU A 216 12.46 -4.99 10.09
C LEU A 216 12.22 -3.56 10.60
N GLY A 217 11.06 -2.99 10.26
CA GLY A 217 10.64 -1.69 10.77
C GLY A 217 10.50 -1.64 12.29
N ALA A 218 9.77 -2.61 12.85
CA ALA A 218 9.60 -2.73 14.29
C ALA A 218 10.94 -2.90 15.01
N ALA A 219 11.85 -3.72 14.48
CA ALA A 219 13.21 -3.88 15.01
C ALA A 219 14.01 -2.57 14.96
N CYS A 220 13.97 -1.84 13.84
CA CYS A 220 14.63 -0.55 13.69
C CYS A 220 14.14 0.47 14.74
N LEU A 221 12.83 0.55 14.96
CA LEU A 221 12.23 1.43 15.96
C LEU A 221 12.65 1.05 17.38
N ALA A 222 12.68 -0.25 17.69
CA ALA A 222 13.14 -0.75 18.99
C ALA A 222 14.62 -0.40 19.25
N PHE A 223 15.51 -0.60 18.27
CA PHE A 223 16.92 -0.24 18.39
C PHE A 223 17.14 1.27 18.56
N ALA A 224 16.38 2.09 17.83
CA ALA A 224 16.45 3.54 17.95
C ALA A 224 16.07 3.99 19.37
N ALA A 225 14.99 3.45 19.94
CA ALA A 225 14.55 3.81 21.28
C ALA A 225 15.47 3.32 22.41
N ALA A 226 16.09 2.15 22.24
CA ALA A 226 17.11 1.68 23.18
C ALA A 226 18.34 2.60 23.20
N SER A 227 18.73 3.12 22.03
CA SER A 227 19.90 3.99 21.88
C SER A 227 19.70 5.39 22.50
N THR A 228 18.47 5.90 22.54
CA THR A 228 18.16 7.17 23.20
C THR A 228 18.20 7.06 24.73
N ARG A 229 17.79 5.92 25.29
CA ARG A 229 17.76 5.70 26.75
C ARG A 229 19.13 5.53 27.41
N HIS A 230 20.18 5.25 26.65
CA HIS A 230 21.55 5.15 27.17
C HIS A 230 22.32 6.49 27.20
N LYS A 231 21.70 7.58 26.72
CA LYS A 231 22.30 8.92 26.71
C LYS A 231 21.81 9.83 27.85
N ASP A 232 20.85 9.36 28.65
CA ASP A 232 20.37 9.99 29.90
C ASP A 232 20.89 9.19 31.11
#